data_AF-A0A8J6TAZ3-F1
#
_entry.id   AF-A0A8J6TAZ3-F1
#
_cell.length_a   1.000
_cell.length_b   1.000
_cell.length_c   1.000
_cell.angle_alpha   90.00
_cell.angle_beta   90.00
_cell.angle_gamma   90.00
#
_symmetry.space_group_name_H-M   'P 1'
#
loop_
_entity.id
_entity.type
_entity.pdbx_description
1 polymer ?
#
loop_
_entity_poly.entity_id
_entity_poly.type
_entity_poly.pdbx_seq_one_letter_code
_entity_poly.pdbx_strand_id
1 'polypeptide(L)'
;MQIRIDADNFREARRETLIEQALQLAGEAKETGKTKTIPPLNPAERRIVHMALQDDSTIRSRSVGDGLFKKIIIYLPGTEKRRPSRRNRGKKTTQEKKPSTGNSNGSSDTGAENADTAS
;
A
#
# COMPACT_ATOMS: atom_id res chain seq x y z
N MET A 1 -30.02 35.81 -19.76
CA MET A 1 -29.09 36.25 -18.70
C MET A 1 -28.68 35.02 -17.90
N GLN A 2 -27.51 34.42 -18.17
CA GLN A 2 -26.99 33.26 -17.44
C GLN A 2 -26.27 33.75 -16.19
N ILE A 3 -26.85 33.47 -15.03
CA ILE A 3 -26.24 33.75 -13.73
C ILE A 3 -25.24 32.62 -13.44
N ARG A 4 -24.01 32.76 -13.93
CA ARG A 4 -22.86 31.96 -13.48
C ARG A 4 -22.28 32.62 -12.24
N ILE A 5 -23.00 32.53 -11.11
CA ILE A 5 -22.48 32.99 -9.82
C ILE A 5 -21.44 31.98 -9.33
N ASP A 6 -20.17 32.35 -9.53
CA ASP A 6 -19.08 32.27 -8.55
C ASP A 6 -18.79 30.92 -7.87
N ALA A 7 -19.21 29.79 -8.45
CA ALA A 7 -18.83 28.47 -7.96
C ALA A 7 -17.33 28.16 -8.11
N ASP A 8 -16.61 28.89 -8.97
CA ASP A 8 -15.16 28.73 -9.14
C ASP A 8 -14.38 29.30 -7.95
N ASN A 9 -14.76 30.49 -7.47
CA ASN A 9 -14.04 31.18 -6.39
C ASN A 9 -14.05 30.37 -5.08
N PHE A 10 -15.18 29.74 -4.74
CA PHE A 10 -15.26 28.90 -3.53
C PHE A 10 -14.41 27.63 -3.64
N ARG A 11 -14.37 27.02 -4.83
CA ARG A 11 -13.56 25.82 -5.07
C ARG A 11 -12.08 26.17 -5.04
N GLU A 12 -11.69 27.30 -5.61
CA GLU A 12 -10.32 27.80 -5.60
C GLU A 12 -9.82 28.10 -4.18
N ALA A 13 -10.57 28.90 -3.42
CA ALA A 13 -10.23 29.20 -2.04
C ALA A 13 -10.06 27.93 -1.19
N ARG A 14 -10.96 26.94 -1.38
CA ARG A 14 -10.86 25.65 -0.71
C ARG A 14 -9.61 24.87 -1.11
N ARG A 15 -9.23 24.88 -2.40
CA ARG A 15 -7.97 24.24 -2.84
C ARG A 15 -6.77 24.90 -2.18
N GLU A 16 -6.72 26.23 -2.19
CA GLU A 16 -5.61 26.99 -1.60
C GLU A 16 -5.46 26.69 -0.11
N THR A 17 -6.58 26.70 0.64
CA THR A 17 -6.55 26.36 2.07
C THR A 17 -6.00 24.94 2.30
N LEU A 18 -6.38 23.97 1.47
CA LEU A 18 -5.88 22.60 1.59
C LEU A 18 -4.39 22.48 1.26
N ILE A 19 -3.91 23.22 0.26
CA ILE A 19 -2.49 23.29 -0.10
C ILE A 19 -1.71 23.89 1.07
N GLU A 20 -2.16 25.02 1.61
CA GLU A 20 -1.51 25.69 2.73
C GLU A 20 -1.46 24.79 3.97
N GLN A 21 -2.58 24.16 4.34
CA GLN A 21 -2.64 23.21 5.45
C GLN A 21 -1.67 22.03 5.25
N ALA A 22 -1.58 21.49 4.03
CA ALA A 22 -0.68 20.40 3.72
C ALA A 22 0.79 20.84 3.87
N LEU A 23 1.16 22.02 3.36
CA LEU A 23 2.50 22.58 3.46
C LEU A 23 2.90 22.90 4.91
N GLN A 24 1.98 23.48 5.70
CA GLN A 24 2.21 23.74 7.12
C GLN A 24 2.50 22.44 7.87
N LEU A 25 1.64 21.42 7.72
CA LEU A 25 1.83 20.12 8.38
C LEU A 25 3.09 19.40 7.89
N ALA A 26 3.46 19.56 6.61
CA ALA A 26 4.70 19.05 6.07
C ALA A 26 5.92 19.70 6.73
N GLY A 27 5.92 21.04 6.85
CA GLY A 27 6.96 21.79 7.57
C GLY A 27 7.10 21.32 9.01
N GLU A 28 5.98 21.24 9.74
CA GLU A 28 5.98 20.73 11.11
C GLU A 28 6.48 19.29 11.21
N ALA A 29 6.11 18.42 10.26
CA ALA A 29 6.57 17.04 10.23
C ALA A 29 8.10 16.99 10.06
N LYS A 30 8.69 17.88 9.25
CA LYS A 30 10.14 17.96 9.06
C LYS A 30 10.87 18.43 10.30
N GLU A 31 10.36 19.48 10.96
CA GLU A 31 10.95 20.03 12.17
C GLU A 31 10.86 19.05 13.34
N THR A 32 9.67 18.46 13.55
CA THR A 32 9.43 17.56 14.68
C THR A 32 9.92 16.14 14.43
N GLY A 33 10.10 15.75 13.17
CA GLY A 33 10.33 14.38 12.74
C GLY A 33 9.14 13.45 13.02
N LYS A 34 7.97 13.98 13.38
CA LYS A 34 6.78 13.21 13.74
C LYS A 34 5.80 13.14 12.59
N THR A 35 5.17 11.98 12.45
CA THR A 35 4.10 11.76 11.49
C THR A 35 2.89 12.65 11.81
N LYS A 36 2.40 13.37 10.81
CA LYS A 36 1.20 14.21 10.87
C LYS A 36 0.06 13.55 10.07
N THR A 37 -1.17 13.81 10.47
CA THR A 37 -2.36 13.24 9.83
C THR A 37 -3.31 14.36 9.45
N ILE A 38 -3.71 14.39 8.18
CA ILE A 38 -4.77 15.24 7.68
C ILE A 38 -6.12 14.50 7.87
N PRO A 39 -7.19 15.22 8.27
CA PRO A 39 -8.54 14.67 8.37
C PRO A 39 -9.00 13.92 7.11
N PRO A 40 -10.03 13.08 7.20
CA PRO A 40 -10.62 12.46 6.01
C PRO A 40 -11.12 13.51 5.02
N LEU A 41 -10.68 13.39 3.76
CA LEU A 41 -11.02 14.30 2.66
C LEU A 41 -11.69 13.54 1.52
N ASN A 42 -12.46 14.25 0.69
CA ASN A 42 -13.03 13.70 -0.54
C ASN A 42 -11.89 13.30 -1.52
N PRO A 43 -12.08 12.35 -2.48
CA PRO A 43 -11.00 11.94 -3.38
C PRO A 43 -10.34 13.07 -4.16
N ALA A 44 -11.10 14.11 -4.56
CA ALA A 44 -10.57 15.28 -5.24
C ALA A 44 -9.60 16.08 -4.37
N GLU A 45 -9.99 16.37 -3.13
CA GLU A 45 -9.17 17.07 -2.13
C GLU A 45 -7.92 16.25 -1.78
N ARG A 46 -8.05 14.93 -1.62
CA ARG A 46 -6.92 14.03 -1.39
C ARG A 46 -5.89 14.11 -2.52
N ARG A 47 -6.35 14.20 -3.77
CA ARG A 47 -5.46 14.37 -4.92
C ARG A 47 -4.70 15.68 -4.83
N ILE A 48 -5.36 16.79 -4.49
CA ILE A 48 -4.71 18.11 -4.35
C ILE A 48 -3.59 18.06 -3.31
N VAL A 49 -3.85 17.49 -2.13
CA VAL A 49 -2.84 17.32 -1.08
C VAL A 49 -1.67 16.45 -1.56
N HIS A 50 -1.95 15.30 -2.20
CA HIS A 50 -0.89 14.45 -2.73
C HIS A 50 -0.02 15.16 -3.77
N MET A 51 -0.63 15.94 -4.68
CA MET A 51 0.11 16.71 -5.69
C MET A 51 0.94 17.83 -5.04
N ALA A 52 0.36 18.59 -4.10
CA ALA A 52 1.07 19.67 -3.41
C ALA A 52 2.29 19.17 -2.62
N LEU A 53 2.22 17.95 -2.06
CA LEU A 53 3.33 17.33 -1.34
C LEU A 53 4.25 16.50 -2.24
N GLN A 54 3.90 16.31 -3.52
CA GLN A 54 4.73 15.53 -4.45
C GLN A 54 6.01 16.27 -4.84
N ASP A 55 5.96 17.60 -4.86
CA ASP A 55 7.11 18.45 -5.18
C ASP A 55 8.21 18.38 -4.11
N ASP A 56 7.87 17.93 -2.90
CA ASP A 56 8.78 17.88 -1.77
C ASP A 56 9.37 16.47 -1.57
N SER A 57 10.64 16.31 -1.93
CA SER A 57 11.35 15.03 -1.81
C SER A 57 11.65 14.60 -0.37
N THR A 58 11.56 15.51 0.59
CA THR A 58 11.94 15.26 1.99
C THR A 58 10.82 14.66 2.82
N ILE A 59 9.60 14.59 2.28
CA ILE A 59 8.42 14.02 2.95
C ILE A 59 7.71 13.01 2.03
N ARG A 60 6.89 12.16 2.62
CA ARG A 60 6.03 11.22 1.91
C ARG A 60 4.62 11.29 2.48
N SER A 61 3.65 11.07 1.62
CA SER A 61 2.25 11.01 1.98
C SER A 61 1.67 9.62 1.66
N ARG A 62 0.82 9.10 2.54
CA ARG A 62 0.11 7.84 2.32
C ARG A 62 -1.33 7.95 2.80
N SER A 63 -2.26 7.53 1.96
CA SER A 63 -3.66 7.43 2.35
C SER A 63 -3.93 6.13 3.12
N VAL A 64 -4.57 6.21 4.28
CA VAL A 64 -4.90 5.06 5.14
C VAL A 64 -6.39 5.09 5.50
N GLY A 65 -7.03 3.92 5.53
CA GLY A 65 -8.47 3.76 5.79
C GLY A 65 -9.29 3.57 4.51
N ASP A 66 -10.61 3.49 4.67
CA ASP A 66 -11.54 3.07 3.62
C ASP A 66 -12.52 4.17 3.23
N GLY A 67 -12.86 4.19 1.93
CA GLY A 67 -13.88 5.08 1.36
C GLY A 67 -13.69 6.57 1.73
N LEU A 68 -14.76 7.17 2.25
CA LEU A 68 -14.84 8.57 2.67
C LEU A 68 -14.04 8.87 3.94
N PHE A 69 -13.74 7.85 4.74
CA PHE A 69 -12.98 7.98 6.00
C PHE A 69 -11.47 7.84 5.79
N LYS A 70 -11.02 7.73 4.54
CA LYS A 70 -9.62 7.58 4.20
C LYS A 70 -8.87 8.90 4.45
N LYS A 71 -8.04 8.87 5.48
CA LYS A 71 -7.16 9.95 5.96
C LYS A 71 -5.82 9.94 5.22
N ILE A 72 -5.12 11.08 5.22
CA ILE A 72 -3.79 11.20 4.62
C ILE A 72 -2.78 11.34 5.75
N ILE A 73 -1.76 10.51 5.72
CA ILE A 73 -0.68 10.51 6.68
C ILE A 73 0.56 11.07 5.99
N ILE A 74 1.15 12.12 6.56
CA ILE A 74 2.38 12.75 6.12
C ILE A 74 3.49 12.32 7.08
N TYR A 75 4.55 11.76 6.54
CA TYR A 75 5.69 11.27 7.31
C TYR A 75 6.99 11.59 6.59
N LEU A 76 8.06 11.78 7.35
CA LEU A 76 9.38 11.85 6.74
C LEU A 76 9.79 10.42 6.36
N PRO A 77 10.27 10.18 5.12
CA PRO A 77 11.06 9.01 4.77
C PRO A 77 12.43 9.13 5.48
N GLY A 78 12.40 9.15 6.81
CA GLY A 78 13.57 9.19 7.65
C GLY A 78 14.26 7.84 7.60
N THR A 79 15.54 7.91 7.24
CA THR A 79 16.57 6.89 7.37
C THR A 79 16.15 5.81 8.34
N GLU A 80 15.95 4.62 7.80
CA GLU A 80 15.76 3.42 8.56
C GLU A 80 16.73 3.44 9.74
N LYS A 81 16.23 3.76 10.95
CA LYS A 81 16.75 3.15 12.16
C LYS A 81 16.52 1.68 11.89
N ARG A 82 17.50 1.07 11.21
CA ARG A 82 17.61 -0.35 10.94
C ARG A 82 17.18 -0.99 12.23
N ARG A 83 15.92 -1.42 12.29
CA ARG A 83 15.52 -2.36 13.32
C ARG A 83 16.52 -3.48 13.08
N PRO A 84 17.46 -3.76 14.01
CA PRO A 84 18.47 -4.75 13.76
C PRO A 84 17.69 -5.97 13.32
N SER A 85 17.93 -6.37 12.06
CA SER A 85 17.38 -7.59 11.50
C SER A 85 17.55 -8.59 12.63
N ARG A 86 16.42 -9.06 13.19
CA ARG A 86 16.43 -10.23 14.06
C ARG A 86 16.80 -11.38 13.15
N ARG A 87 18.09 -11.42 12.80
CA ARG A 87 18.81 -12.54 12.25
C ARG A 87 18.92 -13.52 13.40
N ASN A 88 17.77 -14.06 13.83
CA ASN A 88 17.75 -15.16 14.75
C ASN A 88 18.05 -16.42 13.94
N ARG A 89 19.34 -16.51 13.65
CA ARG A 89 20.12 -17.70 13.43
C ARG A 89 19.77 -18.69 14.54
N GLY A 90 19.26 -19.87 14.18
CA GLY A 90 19.47 -21.06 15.01
C GLY A 90 18.31 -22.05 15.11
N LYS A 91 18.54 -23.19 14.44
CA LYS A 91 18.27 -24.56 14.93
C LYS A 91 16.81 -25.00 15.14
N LYS A 92 16.39 -25.94 14.28
CA LYS A 92 16.35 -27.36 14.71
C LYS A 92 16.36 -28.31 13.51
N THR A 93 17.46 -29.04 13.43
CA THR A 93 17.64 -30.29 12.70
C THR A 93 17.17 -31.46 13.57
N THR A 94 16.57 -32.46 12.92
CA THR A 94 16.55 -33.90 13.27
C THR A 94 15.47 -34.44 14.24
N GLN A 95 14.98 -35.64 13.84
CA GLN A 95 14.25 -36.71 14.57
C GLN A 95 12.72 -36.61 14.44
N GLU A 96 11.96 -37.59 13.92
CA GLU A 96 12.07 -39.04 14.08
C GLU A 96 11.24 -39.81 13.02
N LYS A 97 11.77 -40.97 12.57
CA LYS A 97 11.05 -41.97 11.77
C LYS A 97 9.99 -42.68 12.61
N LYS A 98 8.82 -42.98 12.05
CA LYS A 98 7.98 -44.12 12.46
C LYS A 98 7.51 -44.90 11.22
N PRO A 99 7.60 -46.25 11.22
CA PRO A 99 7.13 -47.08 10.12
C PRO A 99 5.63 -47.40 10.32
N SER A 100 4.81 -47.24 9.29
CA SER A 100 3.49 -47.85 9.24
C SER A 100 3.37 -48.69 7.98
N THR A 101 3.53 -49.98 8.21
CA THR A 101 3.21 -51.15 7.41
C THR A 101 1.91 -51.06 6.61
N GLY A 102 1.97 -51.63 5.40
CA GLY A 102 0.87 -52.31 4.71
C GLY A 102 0.17 -51.50 3.63
N ASN A 103 -0.28 -52.05 2.50
CA ASN A 103 -0.08 -53.37 1.89
C ASN A 103 -0.57 -53.26 0.44
N SER A 104 0.15 -53.92 -0.47
CA SER A 104 -0.33 -54.69 -1.62
C SER A 104 -1.40 -54.17 -2.61
N ASN A 105 -1.01 -54.27 -3.89
CA ASN A 105 -1.73 -54.89 -5.03
C ASN A 105 -2.44 -54.01 -6.07
N GLY A 106 -2.20 -54.38 -7.34
CA GLY A 106 -2.91 -53.94 -8.54
C GLY A 106 -1.94 -53.39 -9.60
N SER A 107 -1.01 -54.20 -10.12
CA SER A 107 -1.18 -55.05 -11.31
C SER A 107 -1.12 -54.26 -12.63
N SER A 108 -0.10 -54.64 -13.40
CA SER A 108 0.25 -54.30 -14.78
C SER A 108 -0.85 -54.58 -15.81
N ASP A 109 -0.83 -53.82 -16.91
CA ASP A 109 -0.93 -54.31 -18.31
C ASP A 109 -0.80 -53.06 -19.22
N THR A 110 0.30 -52.88 -19.97
CA THR A 110 0.41 -53.11 -21.43
C THR A 110 -0.73 -52.45 -22.22
N GLY A 111 -0.49 -51.44 -23.05
CA GLY A 111 0.18 -51.55 -24.36
C GLY A 111 -0.86 -51.38 -25.49
N ALA A 112 -0.41 -51.03 -26.70
CA ALA A 112 -1.17 -50.77 -27.94
C ALA A 112 -1.70 -49.34 -28.10
N GLU A 113 -1.07 -48.51 -28.95
CA GLU A 113 -1.29 -48.45 -30.41
C GLU A 113 -2.73 -48.03 -30.73
N ASN A 114 -2.89 -46.86 -31.37
CA ASN A 114 -3.80 -46.70 -32.50
C ASN A 114 -3.32 -45.54 -33.37
N ALA A 115 -2.97 -45.91 -34.59
CA ALA A 115 -2.67 -45.06 -35.73
C ALA A 115 -3.95 -44.39 -36.26
N ASP A 116 -3.73 -43.43 -37.18
CA ASP A 116 -4.58 -43.02 -38.29
C ASP A 116 -6.06 -43.45 -38.29
N THR A 117 -6.98 -42.48 -38.37
CA THR A 117 -8.07 -42.52 -39.36
C THR A 117 -8.53 -41.10 -39.68
N ALA A 118 -8.56 -40.82 -40.98
CA ALA A 118 -9.06 -39.63 -41.64
C ALA A 118 -10.54 -39.32 -41.36
N SER A 119 -10.92 -38.05 -41.43
CA SER A 119 -11.75 -37.50 -42.51
C SER A 119 -11.96 -36.00 -42.38
#